data_AF-A0A7J6T7I1-F1
#
_entry.id   AF-A0A7J6T7I1-F1
#
_cell.length_a   1.000
_cell.length_b   1.000
_cell.length_c   1.000
_cell.angle_alpha   90.00
_cell.angle_beta   90.00
_cell.angle_gamma   90.00
#
_symmetry.space_group_name_H-M   'P 1'
#
loop_
_entity.id
_entity.type
_entity.pdbx_description
1 polymer ?
#
loop_
_entity_poly.entity_id
_entity_poly.type
_entity_poly.pdbx_seq_one_letter_code
_entity_poly.pdbx_strand_id
1 'polypeptide(L)'
;MVRRDEEGNIDPSSLKPLLDGGTEGLKGQARVIVPYHTACFDCTLESFGPPDTGNYPMCTLAETPRLPEHCIEYALLVLWEKAFPGVKVNTDSANDIKWIYEQAAARAETFGIHGVDYRLTLGVVKRIIPAVASTNALISGMLVAEALKLASYCDPSLDNYFMYMGQTGVNTQTFEWERSDTCLVCSGSEAVVDSLDPEKNTLQDLLDLLCNPAGKFRLQRPSISTVSGIVFIQRPAALRAEHEWKLTKSLKELSVAGVLREGEEATVTDPTLPTKLTLRMKYRQI
;
A
#
# COMPACT_ATOMS: atom_id res chain seq x y z
N MET A 1 -10.06 9.24 17.62
CA MET A 1 -8.60 9.16 17.69
C MET A 1 -8.25 8.69 19.10
N VAL A 2 -7.26 7.81 19.24
CA VAL A 2 -6.82 7.34 20.56
C VAL A 2 -6.28 8.53 21.34
N ARG A 3 -6.75 8.70 22.57
CA ARG A 3 -6.36 9.80 23.46
C ARG A 3 -5.19 9.35 24.33
N ARG A 4 -4.34 10.30 24.65
CA ARG A 4 -3.27 10.14 25.63
C ARG A 4 -3.54 11.07 26.80
N ASP A 5 -3.22 10.62 28.00
CA ASP A 5 -3.25 11.46 29.20
C ASP A 5 -2.06 12.42 29.24
N GLU A 6 -1.99 13.25 30.29
CA GLU A 6 -0.93 14.25 30.48
C GLU A 6 0.46 13.62 30.67
N GLU A 7 0.52 12.34 31.03
CA GLU A 7 1.75 11.56 31.23
C GLU A 7 2.18 10.82 29.94
N GLY A 8 1.38 10.91 28.87
CA GLY A 8 1.64 10.29 27.58
C GLY A 8 1.18 8.83 27.47
N ASN A 9 0.54 8.29 28.51
CA ASN A 9 -0.05 6.96 28.49
C ASN A 9 -1.35 6.96 27.69
N ILE A 10 -1.71 5.80 27.16
CA ILE A 10 -2.92 5.65 26.33
C ILE A 10 -4.14 5.49 27.24
N ASP A 11 -5.16 6.33 27.03
CA ASP A 11 -6.45 6.22 27.70
C ASP A 11 -7.20 4.98 27.16
N PRO A 12 -7.42 3.92 27.98
CA PRO A 12 -8.05 2.69 27.52
C PRO A 12 -9.49 2.90 27.02
N SER A 13 -10.20 3.91 27.53
CA SER A 13 -11.58 4.20 27.11
C SER A 13 -11.67 4.77 25.70
N SER A 14 -10.55 5.29 25.18
CA SER A 14 -10.43 5.84 23.83
C SER A 14 -10.08 4.79 22.77
N LEU A 15 -9.72 3.58 23.20
CA LEU A 15 -9.40 2.46 22.32
C LEU A 15 -10.66 1.94 21.63
N LYS A 16 -10.56 1.78 20.32
CA LYS A 16 -11.60 1.17 19.49
C LYS A 16 -10.98 -0.03 18.79
N PRO A 17 -11.23 -1.26 19.27
CA PRO A 17 -10.79 -2.46 18.58
C PRO A 17 -11.31 -2.48 17.14
N LEU A 18 -10.46 -2.91 16.22
CA LEU A 18 -10.79 -3.12 14.81
C LEU A 18 -10.77 -4.62 14.53
N LEU A 19 -11.87 -5.12 14.01
CA LEU A 19 -11.98 -6.47 13.49
C LEU A 19 -11.88 -6.39 11.97
N ASP A 20 -10.86 -7.03 11.41
CA ASP A 20 -10.58 -7.04 9.98
C ASP A 20 -10.64 -8.47 9.45
N GLY A 21 -11.23 -8.66 8.28
CA GLY A 21 -11.29 -9.96 7.64
C GLY A 21 -11.22 -9.88 6.13
N GLY A 22 -10.55 -10.85 5.54
CA GLY A 22 -10.34 -10.95 4.10
C GLY A 22 -10.58 -12.36 3.60
N THR A 23 -10.99 -12.47 2.34
CA THR A 23 -11.30 -13.74 1.68
C THR A 23 -10.87 -13.71 0.23
N GLU A 24 -10.27 -14.80 -0.23
CA GLU A 24 -9.90 -15.02 -1.63
C GLU A 24 -10.05 -16.51 -1.97
N GLY A 25 -11.06 -16.82 -2.78
CA GLY A 25 -11.42 -18.19 -3.15
C GLY A 25 -11.72 -19.04 -1.91
N LEU A 26 -10.85 -20.02 -1.65
CA LEU A 26 -10.92 -20.94 -0.50
C LEU A 26 -9.95 -20.55 0.62
N LYS A 27 -9.37 -19.36 0.58
CA LYS A 27 -8.50 -18.82 1.62
C LYS A 27 -9.20 -17.66 2.31
N GLY A 28 -8.91 -17.47 3.59
CA GLY A 28 -9.37 -16.30 4.30
C GLY A 28 -8.59 -16.05 5.57
N GLN A 29 -8.79 -14.88 6.14
CA GLN A 29 -8.15 -14.46 7.37
C GLN A 29 -9.09 -13.57 8.18
N ALA A 30 -8.93 -13.62 9.50
CA ALA A 30 -9.58 -12.72 10.44
C ALA A 30 -8.52 -12.19 11.40
N ARG A 31 -8.68 -10.93 11.81
CA ARG A 31 -7.72 -10.23 12.64
C ARG A 31 -8.42 -9.42 13.72
N VAL A 32 -7.83 -9.42 14.91
CA VAL A 32 -8.24 -8.56 16.02
C VAL A 32 -7.12 -7.55 16.24
N ILE A 33 -7.40 -6.28 15.94
CA ILE A 33 -6.45 -5.19 16.08
C ILE A 33 -6.91 -4.30 17.23
N VAL A 34 -6.15 -4.28 18.32
CA VAL A 34 -6.30 -3.31 19.40
C VAL A 34 -5.23 -2.23 19.20
N PRO A 35 -5.62 -0.99 18.83
CA PRO A 35 -4.66 0.07 18.52
C PRO A 35 -3.63 0.24 19.63
N TYR A 36 -2.35 0.35 19.25
CA TYR A 36 -1.20 0.47 20.16
C TYR A 36 -0.95 -0.71 21.10
N HIS A 37 -1.75 -1.79 21.10
CA HIS A 37 -1.50 -2.98 21.91
C HIS A 37 -1.07 -4.16 21.06
N THR A 38 -1.79 -4.46 19.99
CA THR A 38 -1.45 -5.54 19.05
C THR A 38 -0.78 -4.98 17.79
N ALA A 39 -0.22 -5.85 16.95
CA ALA A 39 0.20 -5.47 15.61
C ALA A 39 -0.96 -4.81 14.84
N CYS A 40 -0.72 -3.62 14.30
CA CYS A 40 -1.70 -2.93 13.46
C CYS A 40 -1.63 -3.44 12.02
N PHE A 41 -2.51 -2.93 11.15
CA PHE A 41 -2.54 -3.33 9.75
C PHE A 41 -1.18 -3.12 9.07
N ASP A 42 -0.54 -1.96 9.28
CA ASP A 42 0.77 -1.62 8.73
C ASP A 42 1.92 -2.51 9.22
N CYS A 43 1.85 -3.01 10.46
CA CYS A 43 2.85 -3.98 10.96
C CYS A 43 2.86 -5.26 10.15
N THR A 44 1.72 -5.61 9.55
CA THR A 44 1.55 -6.85 8.78
C THR A 44 1.51 -6.62 7.28
N LEU A 45 1.74 -5.39 6.80
CA LEU A 45 1.50 -5.08 5.38
C LEU A 45 2.40 -5.90 4.44
N GLU A 46 3.61 -6.24 4.87
CA GLU A 46 4.56 -7.09 4.12
C GLU A 46 4.07 -8.54 3.95
N SER A 47 3.15 -9.00 4.81
CA SER A 47 2.56 -10.35 4.69
C SER A 47 1.58 -10.45 3.52
N PHE A 48 1.01 -9.32 3.10
CA PHE A 48 0.31 -9.25 1.83
C PHE A 48 1.40 -9.21 0.77
N GLY A 49 1.55 -10.31 0.02
CA GLY A 49 2.48 -10.36 -1.09
C GLY A 49 2.31 -9.17 -2.04
N PRO A 50 3.26 -8.95 -2.97
CA PRO A 50 3.09 -7.90 -3.96
C PRO A 50 1.72 -8.08 -4.62
N PRO A 51 0.93 -7.01 -4.77
CA PRO A 51 -0.40 -7.17 -5.33
C PRO A 51 -0.25 -7.79 -6.71
N ASP A 52 -0.92 -8.92 -6.95
CA ASP A 52 -1.00 -9.64 -8.25
C ASP A 52 -1.72 -8.82 -9.33
N THR A 53 -1.76 -7.50 -9.15
CA THR A 53 -2.30 -6.45 -10.01
C THR A 53 -1.61 -6.34 -11.38
N GLY A 54 -1.17 -7.43 -12.00
CA GLY A 54 -0.80 -7.46 -13.42
C GLY A 54 0.20 -6.34 -13.78
N ASN A 55 1.11 -6.03 -12.86
CA ASN A 55 2.07 -4.95 -13.04
C ASN A 55 3.22 -5.45 -13.93
N TYR A 56 2.84 -5.83 -15.15
CA TYR A 56 3.74 -6.37 -16.15
C TYR A 56 4.61 -5.24 -16.71
N PRO A 57 5.92 -5.44 -16.85
CA PRO A 57 6.79 -4.44 -17.47
C PRO A 57 6.28 -4.09 -18.88
N MET A 58 6.27 -2.79 -19.22
CA MET A 58 5.82 -2.34 -20.53
C MET A 58 6.58 -2.97 -21.70
N CYS A 59 7.88 -3.25 -21.52
CA CYS A 59 8.68 -3.96 -22.53
C CYS A 59 8.18 -5.39 -22.77
N THR A 60 7.76 -6.11 -21.73
CA THR A 60 7.15 -7.44 -21.83
C THR A 60 5.81 -7.35 -22.55
N LEU A 61 4.97 -6.38 -22.18
CA LEU A 61 3.67 -6.20 -22.81
C LEU A 61 3.81 -5.86 -24.29
N ALA A 62 4.72 -4.95 -24.65
CA ALA A 62 4.87 -4.42 -25.99
C ALA A 62 5.61 -5.36 -26.95
N GLU A 63 6.76 -5.89 -26.53
CA GLU A 63 7.71 -6.57 -27.43
C GLU A 63 7.70 -8.09 -27.29
N THR A 64 7.59 -8.60 -26.07
CA THR A 64 7.76 -10.04 -25.80
C THR A 64 6.65 -10.63 -24.91
N PRO A 65 5.38 -10.58 -25.34
CA PRO A 65 4.29 -11.23 -24.62
C PRO A 65 4.51 -12.76 -24.60
N ARG A 66 4.12 -13.39 -23.50
CA ARG A 66 4.34 -14.84 -23.26
C ARG A 66 3.11 -15.54 -22.68
N LEU A 67 2.26 -14.79 -22.00
CA LEU A 67 1.03 -15.26 -21.37
C LEU A 67 -0.18 -14.56 -22.02
N PRO A 68 -1.36 -15.21 -22.08
CA PRO A 68 -2.56 -14.59 -22.62
C PRO A 68 -2.95 -13.30 -21.89
N GLU A 69 -2.66 -13.21 -20.58
CA GLU A 69 -2.84 -12.02 -19.76
C GLU A 69 -2.03 -10.82 -20.28
N HIS A 70 -0.84 -11.04 -20.83
CA HIS A 70 -0.03 -9.95 -21.41
C HIS A 70 -0.70 -9.36 -22.65
N CYS A 71 -1.35 -10.19 -23.46
CA CYS A 71 -2.08 -9.72 -24.64
C CYS A 71 -3.32 -8.92 -24.24
N ILE A 72 -4.04 -9.35 -23.20
CA ILE A 72 -5.21 -8.66 -22.67
C ILE A 72 -4.79 -7.32 -22.04
N GLU A 73 -3.76 -7.30 -21.19
CA GLU A 73 -3.29 -6.06 -20.54
C GLU A 73 -2.78 -5.05 -21.58
N TYR A 74 -2.10 -5.51 -22.65
CA TYR A 74 -1.71 -4.63 -23.75
C TYR A 74 -2.92 -4.06 -24.49
N ALA A 75 -3.95 -4.89 -24.75
CA ALA A 75 -5.17 -4.41 -25.38
C ALA A 75 -5.88 -3.35 -24.52
N LEU A 76 -5.93 -3.59 -23.20
CA LEU A 76 -6.53 -2.70 -22.22
C LEU A 76 -5.78 -1.37 -22.07
N LEU A 77 -4.45 -1.39 -21.93
CA LEU A 77 -3.66 -0.21 -21.60
C LEU A 77 -3.17 0.56 -22.84
N VAL A 78 -2.89 -0.14 -23.94
CA VAL A 78 -2.22 0.45 -25.11
C VAL A 78 -3.15 0.55 -26.32
N LEU A 79 -3.81 -0.54 -26.71
CA LEU A 79 -4.68 -0.50 -27.89
C LEU A 79 -5.93 0.33 -27.65
N TRP A 80 -6.53 0.22 -26.45
CA TRP A 80 -7.71 1.00 -26.10
C TRP A 80 -7.45 2.50 -26.20
N GLU A 81 -6.39 3.01 -25.58
CA GLU A 81 -6.04 4.44 -25.63
C GLU A 81 -5.74 4.91 -27.07
N LYS A 82 -5.19 4.03 -27.92
CA LYS A 82 -4.99 4.34 -29.35
C LYS A 82 -6.30 4.42 -30.14
N ALA A 83 -7.26 3.53 -29.85
CA ALA A 83 -8.53 3.48 -30.55
C ALA A 83 -9.53 4.52 -30.04
N PHE A 84 -9.50 4.81 -28.73
CA PHE A 84 -10.40 5.72 -28.03
C PHE A 84 -9.62 6.68 -27.11
N PRO A 85 -8.88 7.65 -27.66
CA PRO A 85 -8.06 8.56 -26.87
C PRO A 85 -8.86 9.33 -25.82
N GLY A 86 -8.42 9.27 -24.55
CA GLY A 86 -9.07 9.96 -23.44
C GLY A 86 -10.40 9.35 -22.95
N VAL A 87 -10.85 8.23 -23.52
CA VAL A 87 -12.04 7.50 -23.06
C VAL A 87 -11.63 6.38 -22.12
N LYS A 88 -12.08 6.42 -20.87
CA LYS A 88 -11.86 5.32 -19.93
C LYS A 88 -12.72 4.12 -20.31
N VAL A 89 -12.10 2.94 -20.29
CA VAL A 89 -12.78 1.65 -20.48
C VAL A 89 -13.91 1.52 -19.44
N ASN A 90 -15.11 1.22 -19.90
CA ASN A 90 -16.19 0.82 -19.02
C ASN A 90 -16.12 -0.70 -18.80
N THR A 91 -15.64 -1.11 -17.63
CA THR A 91 -15.48 -2.52 -17.30
C THR A 91 -16.81 -3.27 -17.18
N ASP A 92 -17.96 -2.59 -17.09
CA ASP A 92 -19.28 -3.21 -17.09
C ASP A 92 -19.95 -3.23 -18.47
N SER A 93 -19.36 -2.57 -19.47
CA SER A 93 -19.84 -2.60 -20.85
C SER A 93 -19.41 -3.89 -21.54
N ALA A 94 -20.40 -4.69 -21.96
CA ALA A 94 -20.14 -5.90 -22.74
C ALA A 94 -19.44 -5.59 -24.08
N ASN A 95 -19.70 -4.42 -24.67
CA ASN A 95 -19.07 -3.99 -25.92
C ASN A 95 -17.59 -3.68 -25.73
N ASP A 96 -17.24 -2.97 -24.65
CA ASP A 96 -15.85 -2.58 -24.36
C ASP A 96 -15.01 -3.83 -24.07
N ILE A 97 -15.53 -4.73 -23.24
CA ILE A 97 -14.86 -6.00 -22.92
C ILE A 97 -14.71 -6.87 -24.17
N LYS A 98 -15.75 -6.94 -25.01
CA LYS A 98 -15.70 -7.68 -26.26
C LYS A 98 -14.64 -7.13 -27.21
N TRP A 99 -14.54 -5.79 -27.33
CA TRP A 99 -13.50 -5.16 -28.12
C TRP A 99 -12.10 -5.52 -27.60
N ILE A 100 -11.88 -5.45 -26.29
CA ILE A 100 -10.60 -5.82 -25.67
C ILE A 100 -10.27 -7.29 -25.94
N TYR A 101 -11.24 -8.19 -25.80
CA TYR A 101 -11.09 -9.62 -26.09
C TYR A 101 -10.67 -9.85 -27.54
N GLU A 102 -11.35 -9.23 -28.51
CA GLU A 102 -11.05 -9.38 -29.94
C GLU A 102 -9.64 -8.89 -30.29
N GLN A 103 -9.23 -7.74 -29.75
CA GLN A 103 -7.89 -7.21 -29.96
C GLN A 103 -6.80 -8.07 -29.30
N ALA A 104 -7.08 -8.57 -28.08
CA ALA A 104 -6.17 -9.46 -27.38
C ALA A 104 -6.00 -10.80 -28.10
N ALA A 105 -7.08 -11.35 -28.66
CA ALA A 105 -7.06 -12.60 -29.43
C ALA A 105 -6.24 -12.47 -30.73
N ALA A 106 -6.45 -11.39 -31.49
CA ALA A 106 -5.68 -11.12 -32.71
C ALA A 106 -4.18 -10.94 -32.41
N ARG A 107 -3.85 -10.25 -31.30
CA ARG A 107 -2.47 -10.13 -30.83
C ARG A 107 -1.89 -11.48 -30.42
N ALA A 108 -2.63 -12.28 -29.67
CA ALA A 108 -2.19 -13.59 -29.23
C ALA A 108 -1.88 -14.52 -30.41
N GLU A 109 -2.69 -14.51 -31.47
CA GLU A 109 -2.44 -15.26 -32.71
C GLU A 109 -1.10 -14.86 -33.37
N THR A 110 -0.80 -13.56 -33.41
CA THR A 110 0.46 -13.04 -33.97
C THR A 110 1.71 -13.57 -33.25
N PHE A 111 1.61 -13.77 -31.93
CA PHE A 111 2.70 -14.28 -31.09
C PHE A 111 2.62 -15.80 -30.84
N GLY A 112 1.66 -16.50 -31.43
CA GLY A 112 1.44 -17.94 -31.20
C GLY A 112 1.05 -18.27 -29.75
N ILE A 113 0.38 -17.36 -29.04
CA ILE A 113 -0.06 -17.53 -27.66
C ILE A 113 -1.50 -18.07 -27.68
N HIS A 114 -1.74 -19.15 -26.92
CA HIS A 114 -3.07 -19.73 -26.74
C HIS A 114 -3.65 -19.39 -25.37
N GLY A 115 -4.97 -19.53 -25.21
CA GLY A 115 -5.64 -19.35 -23.92
C GLY A 115 -6.27 -17.98 -23.68
N VAL A 116 -6.32 -17.10 -24.68
CA VAL A 116 -7.16 -15.90 -24.59
C VAL A 116 -8.62 -16.30 -24.74
N ASP A 117 -9.39 -16.19 -23.66
CA ASP A 117 -10.83 -16.39 -23.67
C ASP A 117 -11.55 -15.17 -23.03
N TYR A 118 -12.87 -15.09 -23.21
CA TYR A 118 -13.67 -13.98 -22.70
C TYR A 118 -13.68 -13.93 -21.16
N ARG A 119 -13.60 -15.08 -20.49
CA ARG A 119 -13.62 -15.18 -19.02
C ARG A 119 -12.32 -14.66 -18.42
N LEU A 120 -11.17 -15.03 -18.99
CA LEU A 120 -9.86 -14.53 -18.66
C LEU A 120 -9.76 -13.04 -18.94
N THR A 121 -10.30 -12.59 -20.08
CA THR A 121 -10.37 -11.16 -20.41
C THR A 121 -11.10 -10.39 -19.32
N LEU A 122 -12.27 -10.88 -18.90
CA LEU A 122 -13.02 -10.27 -17.80
C LEU A 122 -12.22 -10.32 -16.49
N GLY A 123 -11.55 -11.44 -16.20
CA GLY A 123 -10.71 -11.62 -15.02
C GLY A 123 -9.57 -10.60 -14.93
N VAL A 124 -8.85 -10.39 -16.03
CA VAL A 124 -7.74 -9.44 -16.12
C VAL A 124 -8.25 -7.99 -16.06
N VAL A 125 -9.23 -7.64 -16.90
CA VAL A 125 -9.77 -6.27 -16.99
C VAL A 125 -10.39 -5.80 -15.68
N LYS A 126 -11.18 -6.66 -15.03
CA LYS A 126 -11.82 -6.34 -13.74
C LYS A 126 -10.97 -6.65 -12.52
N ARG A 127 -9.80 -7.28 -12.69
CA ARG A 127 -8.94 -7.77 -11.59
C ARG A 127 -9.75 -8.62 -10.61
N ILE A 128 -10.51 -9.58 -11.15
CA ILE A 128 -11.49 -10.37 -10.37
C ILE A 128 -10.77 -11.23 -9.34
N ILE A 129 -11.08 -11.00 -8.07
CA ILE A 129 -10.70 -11.88 -6.97
C ILE A 129 -11.79 -12.96 -6.84
N PRO A 130 -11.45 -14.26 -6.94
CA PRO A 130 -12.43 -15.33 -6.75
C PRO A 130 -13.10 -15.25 -5.37
N ALA A 131 -14.40 -15.48 -5.30
CA ALA A 131 -15.16 -15.43 -4.04
C ALA A 131 -16.13 -16.62 -3.95
N VAL A 132 -16.24 -17.20 -2.75
CA VAL A 132 -17.13 -18.33 -2.46
C VAL A 132 -17.90 -18.04 -1.18
N ALA A 133 -19.22 -18.31 -1.18
CA ALA A 133 -20.10 -18.01 -0.05
C ALA A 133 -19.67 -18.71 1.26
N SER A 134 -19.15 -19.94 1.18
CA SER A 134 -18.68 -20.69 2.35
C SER A 134 -17.51 -20.01 3.06
N THR A 135 -16.52 -19.52 2.30
CA THR A 135 -15.35 -18.82 2.86
C THR A 135 -15.77 -17.50 3.52
N ASN A 136 -16.67 -16.75 2.87
CA ASN A 136 -17.21 -15.50 3.43
C ASN A 136 -18.00 -15.77 4.71
N ALA A 137 -18.82 -16.83 4.74
CA ALA A 137 -19.58 -17.22 5.92
C ALA A 137 -18.65 -17.62 7.08
N LEU A 138 -17.59 -18.38 6.80
CA LEU A 138 -16.60 -18.80 7.79
C LEU A 138 -15.90 -17.59 8.42
N ILE A 139 -15.32 -16.70 7.61
CA ILE A 139 -14.60 -15.52 8.11
C ILE A 139 -15.54 -14.55 8.81
N SER A 140 -16.74 -14.32 8.26
CA SER A 140 -17.74 -13.47 8.93
C SER A 140 -18.18 -14.03 10.29
N GLY A 141 -18.36 -15.35 10.38
CA GLY A 141 -18.68 -16.03 11.64
C GLY A 141 -17.58 -15.83 12.69
N MET A 142 -16.31 -15.94 12.28
CA MET A 142 -15.17 -15.67 13.16
C MET A 142 -15.14 -14.21 13.65
N LEU A 143 -15.36 -13.23 12.76
CA LEU A 143 -15.40 -11.81 13.16
C LEU A 143 -16.54 -11.53 14.14
N VAL A 144 -17.73 -12.09 13.91
CA VAL A 144 -18.87 -11.91 14.83
C VAL A 144 -18.59 -12.57 16.18
N ALA A 145 -17.94 -13.73 16.21
CA ALA A 145 -17.53 -14.38 17.45
C ALA A 145 -16.54 -13.49 18.24
N GLU A 146 -15.53 -12.93 17.59
CA GLU A 146 -14.58 -12.01 18.24
C GLU A 146 -15.24 -10.70 18.69
N ALA A 147 -16.19 -10.17 17.92
CA ALA A 147 -16.99 -9.01 18.33
C ALA A 147 -17.78 -9.28 19.61
N LEU A 148 -18.40 -10.47 19.71
CA LEU A 148 -19.13 -10.88 20.90
C LEU A 148 -18.20 -10.98 22.11
N LYS A 149 -17.05 -11.66 21.96
CA LYS A 149 -16.05 -11.79 23.03
C LYS A 149 -15.57 -10.43 23.55
N LEU A 150 -15.26 -9.50 22.64
CA LEU A 150 -14.83 -8.14 23.00
C LEU A 150 -15.93 -7.32 23.68
N ALA A 151 -17.20 -7.53 23.29
CA ALA A 151 -18.33 -6.77 23.84
C ALA A 151 -18.82 -7.31 25.19
N SER A 152 -18.83 -8.64 25.39
CA SER A 152 -19.39 -9.28 26.58
C SER A 152 -18.35 -9.82 27.55
N TYR A 153 -17.07 -9.83 27.18
CA TYR A 153 -15.97 -10.40 27.97
C TYR A 153 -16.25 -11.86 28.40
N CYS A 154 -16.92 -12.64 27.55
CA CYS A 154 -17.30 -14.02 27.87
C CYS A 154 -16.17 -15.04 27.71
N ASP A 155 -15.13 -14.70 26.95
CA ASP A 155 -13.98 -15.54 26.60
C ASP A 155 -12.83 -14.62 26.14
N PRO A 156 -11.55 -14.97 26.34
CA PRO A 156 -10.44 -14.29 25.68
C PRO A 156 -10.59 -14.14 24.16
N SER A 157 -10.26 -12.94 23.67
CA SER A 157 -10.19 -12.66 22.24
C SER A 157 -9.01 -13.37 21.57
N LEU A 158 -9.10 -13.56 20.26
CA LEU A 158 -8.01 -14.05 19.42
C LEU A 158 -6.75 -13.16 19.55
N ASP A 159 -5.60 -13.80 19.73
CA ASP A 159 -4.28 -13.15 19.71
C ASP A 159 -3.88 -12.79 18.27
N ASN A 160 -4.39 -11.64 17.82
CA ASN A 160 -4.11 -10.96 16.56
C ASN A 160 -4.58 -11.62 15.27
N TYR A 161 -4.22 -12.88 14.96
CA TYR A 161 -4.40 -13.45 13.61
C TYR A 161 -4.99 -14.86 13.57
N PHE A 162 -5.93 -15.03 12.66
CA PHE A 162 -6.50 -16.31 12.24
C PHE A 162 -6.41 -16.44 10.73
N MET A 163 -5.99 -17.61 10.26
CA MET A 163 -5.88 -17.96 8.84
C MET A 163 -6.64 -19.25 8.55
N TYR A 164 -7.36 -19.26 7.44
CA TYR A 164 -8.06 -20.42 6.89
C TYR A 164 -7.54 -20.74 5.48
N MET A 165 -7.25 -22.02 5.23
CA MET A 165 -6.83 -22.55 3.94
C MET A 165 -7.65 -23.80 3.59
N GLY A 166 -8.54 -23.65 2.62
CA GLY A 166 -9.52 -24.65 2.20
C GLY A 166 -9.13 -25.52 0.99
N GLN A 167 -7.91 -25.37 0.45
CA GLN A 167 -7.56 -25.98 -0.86
C GLN A 167 -7.40 -27.51 -0.82
N THR A 168 -6.87 -28.05 0.28
CA THR A 168 -6.58 -29.49 0.44
C THR A 168 -7.30 -30.13 1.63
N GLY A 169 -8.29 -29.43 2.20
CA GLY A 169 -9.00 -29.81 3.41
C GLY A 169 -9.39 -28.59 4.23
N VAL A 170 -9.73 -28.78 5.50
CA VAL A 170 -9.98 -27.68 6.44
C VAL A 170 -8.71 -27.48 7.26
N ASN A 171 -7.90 -26.49 6.89
CA ASN A 171 -6.70 -26.11 7.63
C ASN A 171 -6.88 -24.71 8.21
N THR A 172 -6.71 -24.56 9.51
CA THR A 172 -6.76 -23.29 10.22
C THR A 172 -5.53 -23.11 11.08
N GLN A 173 -4.97 -21.90 11.09
CA GLN A 173 -3.83 -21.54 11.92
C GLN A 173 -4.10 -20.23 12.62
N THR A 174 -3.76 -20.18 13.90
CA THR A 174 -3.79 -18.97 14.72
C THR A 174 -2.38 -18.66 15.19
N PHE A 175 -1.98 -17.41 15.08
CA PHE A 175 -0.67 -16.97 15.55
C PHE A 175 -0.70 -15.47 15.82
N GLU A 176 0.20 -15.03 16.68
CA GLU A 176 0.31 -13.62 17.03
C GLU A 176 1.34 -12.94 16.12
N TRP A 177 0.95 -11.86 15.43
CA TRP A 177 1.93 -10.98 14.82
C TRP A 177 2.53 -10.05 15.87
N GLU A 178 3.85 -9.97 15.87
CA GLU A 178 4.57 -9.00 16.71
C GLU A 178 4.33 -7.57 16.23
N ARG A 179 4.03 -6.67 17.18
CA ARG A 179 3.92 -5.25 16.90
C ARG A 179 5.32 -4.69 16.66
N SER A 180 5.56 -4.14 15.47
CA SER A 180 6.83 -3.46 15.19
C SER A 180 6.97 -2.16 15.99
N ASP A 181 8.04 -2.05 16.78
CA ASP A 181 8.37 -0.83 17.53
C ASP A 181 8.80 0.34 16.63
N THR A 182 9.03 0.07 15.35
CA THR A 182 9.37 1.10 14.35
C THR A 182 8.20 1.45 13.44
N CYS A 183 7.00 0.91 13.71
CA CYS A 183 5.80 1.13 12.91
C CYS A 183 5.34 2.59 12.92
N LEU A 184 5.29 3.22 11.76
CA LEU A 184 4.90 4.63 11.59
C LEU A 184 3.50 4.97 12.09
N VAL A 185 2.64 3.96 12.29
CA VAL A 185 1.24 4.13 12.68
C VAL A 185 1.04 3.87 14.18
N CYS A 186 1.48 2.71 14.68
CA CYS A 186 1.11 2.26 16.02
C CYS A 186 2.25 2.26 17.05
N SER A 187 3.50 2.54 16.68
CA SER A 187 4.57 2.63 17.69
C SER A 187 4.61 3.99 18.40
N GLY A 188 4.08 5.03 17.76
CA GLY A 188 4.23 6.41 18.23
C GLY A 188 5.68 6.91 18.23
N SER A 189 6.63 6.13 17.68
CA SER A 189 8.02 6.51 17.54
C SER A 189 8.18 7.50 16.40
N GLU A 190 9.05 8.49 16.57
CA GLU A 190 9.52 9.32 15.47
C GLU A 190 10.16 8.45 14.39
N ALA A 191 9.87 8.79 13.15
CA ALA A 191 10.45 8.07 12.05
C ALA A 191 11.85 8.59 11.76
N VAL A 192 12.85 7.72 11.94
CA VAL A 192 14.24 8.07 11.69
C VAL A 192 14.62 7.64 10.27
N VAL A 193 15.27 8.54 9.53
CA VAL A 193 15.94 8.24 8.27
C VAL A 193 17.45 8.26 8.55
N ASP A 194 18.10 7.11 8.42
CA ASP A 194 19.52 6.89 8.71
C ASP A 194 20.33 6.34 7.52
N SER A 195 19.67 6.07 6.40
CA SER A 195 20.26 5.42 5.23
C SER A 195 20.89 6.36 4.21
N LEU A 196 20.87 7.68 4.44
CA LEU A 196 21.30 8.69 3.48
C LEU A 196 22.68 9.27 3.84
N ASP A 197 23.53 9.41 2.82
CA ASP A 197 24.83 10.09 2.86
C ASP A 197 24.61 11.56 2.48
N PRO A 198 24.92 12.53 3.37
CA PRO A 198 24.60 13.92 3.14
C PRO A 198 25.37 14.56 1.97
N GLU A 199 26.51 13.97 1.56
CA GLU A 199 27.31 14.50 0.44
C GLU A 199 26.84 13.96 -0.91
N LYS A 200 26.32 12.74 -0.95
CA LYS A 200 25.93 12.07 -2.19
C LYS A 200 24.45 12.16 -2.49
N ASN A 201 23.62 12.15 -1.45
CA ASN A 201 22.17 12.16 -1.62
C ASN A 201 21.62 13.58 -1.70
N THR A 202 20.66 13.72 -2.60
CA THR A 202 19.89 14.93 -2.85
C THR A 202 18.56 14.91 -2.11
N LEU A 203 17.87 16.04 -2.09
CA LEU A 203 16.49 16.07 -1.59
C LEU A 203 15.56 15.19 -2.44
N GLN A 204 15.82 15.05 -3.74
CA GLN A 204 15.08 14.11 -4.59
C GLN A 204 15.26 12.67 -4.12
N ASP A 205 16.48 12.24 -3.78
CA ASP A 205 16.73 10.89 -3.26
C ASP A 205 16.00 10.64 -1.92
N LEU A 206 15.89 11.66 -1.06
CA LEU A 206 15.08 11.58 0.16
C LEU A 206 13.60 11.38 -0.18
N LEU A 207 13.05 12.12 -1.13
CA LEU A 207 11.65 11.95 -1.55
C LEU A 207 11.42 10.57 -2.19
N ASP A 208 12.36 10.09 -3.01
CA ASP A 208 12.29 8.78 -3.64
C ASP A 208 12.35 7.65 -2.60
N LEU A 209 13.18 7.80 -1.56
CA LEU A 209 13.22 6.90 -0.42
C LEU A 209 11.87 6.84 0.32
N LEU A 210 11.26 8.00 0.56
CA LEU A 210 9.95 8.10 1.20
C LEU A 210 8.83 7.52 0.33
N CYS A 211 8.95 7.64 -0.99
CA CYS A 211 7.98 7.13 -1.95
C CYS A 211 8.17 5.65 -2.33
N ASN A 212 9.29 5.02 -1.92
CA ASN A 212 9.59 3.65 -2.31
C ASN A 212 8.46 2.69 -1.86
N PRO A 213 7.76 2.01 -2.79
CA PRO A 213 6.67 1.09 -2.47
C PRO A 213 7.11 -0.13 -1.65
N ALA A 214 8.38 -0.54 -1.80
CA ALA A 214 9.00 -1.59 -1.01
C ALA A 214 9.70 -1.06 0.25
N GLY A 215 9.69 0.26 0.46
CA GLY A 215 10.29 0.91 1.62
C GLY A 215 9.35 0.98 2.82
N LYS A 216 9.86 1.50 3.93
CA LYS A 216 9.12 1.65 5.20
C LYS A 216 7.96 2.67 5.10
N PHE A 217 8.11 3.69 4.27
CA PHE A 217 7.27 4.89 4.26
C PHE A 217 6.10 4.82 3.27
N ARG A 218 6.34 4.30 2.06
CA ARG A 218 5.32 4.05 1.03
C ARG A 218 4.40 5.25 0.77
N LEU A 219 4.96 6.46 0.84
CA LEU A 219 4.23 7.71 0.59
C LEU A 219 3.98 7.87 -0.90
N GLN A 220 2.92 8.58 -1.29
CA GLN A 220 2.65 8.80 -2.73
C GLN A 220 3.24 10.11 -3.23
N ARG A 221 3.03 11.19 -2.49
CA ARG A 221 3.41 12.56 -2.82
C ARG A 221 3.70 13.34 -1.54
N PRO A 222 4.83 13.06 -0.87
CA PRO A 222 5.15 13.70 0.40
C PRO A 222 5.49 15.18 0.21
N SER A 223 5.04 15.99 1.17
CA SER A 223 5.45 17.37 1.37
C SER A 223 6.14 17.50 2.73
N ILE A 224 7.29 18.16 2.76
CA ILE A 224 8.19 18.24 3.92
C ILE A 224 8.33 19.69 4.37
N SER A 225 8.09 19.94 5.65
CA SER A 225 8.25 21.24 6.30
C SER A 225 8.97 21.09 7.64
N THR A 226 9.92 21.98 7.94
CA THR A 226 10.57 22.09 9.25
C THR A 226 10.05 23.32 9.99
N VAL A 227 10.49 23.51 11.23
CA VAL A 227 10.24 24.75 11.98
C VAL A 227 10.85 25.96 11.26
N SER A 228 11.96 25.74 10.55
CA SER A 228 12.69 26.75 9.78
C SER A 228 12.00 27.16 8.47
N GLY A 229 11.02 26.38 7.99
CA GLY A 229 10.21 26.70 6.82
C GLY A 229 9.86 25.50 5.95
N ILE A 230 9.38 25.78 4.74
CA ILE A 230 9.02 24.73 3.77
C ILE A 230 10.29 24.20 3.10
N VAL A 231 10.54 22.90 3.23
CA VAL A 231 11.61 22.21 2.52
C VAL A 231 11.14 21.93 1.10
N PHE A 232 9.99 21.25 0.97
CA PHE A 232 9.37 20.94 -0.32
C PHE A 232 7.86 20.77 -0.18
N ILE A 233 7.09 21.22 -1.16
CA ILE A 233 5.63 21.11 -1.16
C ILE A 233 5.10 20.71 -2.54
N GLN A 234 4.11 19.83 -2.55
CA GLN A 234 3.53 19.32 -3.80
C GLN A 234 2.47 20.27 -4.37
N ARG A 235 1.72 20.97 -3.51
CA ARG A 235 0.64 21.88 -3.88
C ARG A 235 0.56 23.06 -2.91
N PRO A 236 0.22 24.27 -3.37
CA PRO A 236 -0.14 24.67 -4.74
C PRO A 236 1.05 24.78 -5.70
N ALA A 237 0.81 24.78 -7.01
CA ALA A 237 1.86 24.78 -8.05
C ALA A 237 2.81 26.00 -7.96
N ALA A 238 2.32 27.16 -7.53
CA ALA A 238 3.13 28.35 -7.31
C ALA A 238 4.23 28.12 -6.26
N LEU A 239 3.85 27.61 -5.07
CA LEU A 239 4.82 27.30 -4.00
C LEU A 239 5.72 26.12 -4.35
N ARG A 240 5.25 25.18 -5.17
CA ARG A 240 6.10 24.10 -5.68
C ARG A 240 7.24 24.66 -6.52
N ALA A 241 6.95 25.55 -7.47
CA ALA A 241 7.96 26.14 -8.36
C ALA A 241 9.03 26.92 -7.58
N GLU A 242 8.64 27.60 -6.49
CA GLU A 242 9.57 28.32 -5.60
C GLU A 242 10.54 27.40 -4.83
N HIS A 243 10.18 26.14 -4.62
CA HIS A 243 10.98 25.18 -3.86
C HIS A 243 11.59 24.07 -4.73
N GLU A 244 11.32 24.07 -6.03
CA GLU A 244 11.79 23.06 -6.98
C GLU A 244 13.31 23.07 -7.14
N TRP A 245 13.94 24.24 -7.01
CA TRP A 245 15.40 24.38 -7.05
C TRP A 245 16.13 23.62 -5.93
N LYS A 246 15.45 23.28 -4.84
CA LYS A 246 16.01 22.53 -3.70
C LYS A 246 16.14 21.03 -4.00
N LEU A 247 15.40 20.50 -4.98
CA LEU A 247 15.37 19.07 -5.27
C LEU A 247 16.72 18.50 -5.70
N THR A 248 17.46 19.27 -6.50
CA THR A 248 18.77 18.87 -7.03
C THR A 248 19.92 19.14 -6.06
N LYS A 249 19.65 19.77 -4.92
CA LYS A 249 20.65 20.12 -3.92
C LYS A 249 20.96 18.92 -3.03
N SER A 250 22.24 18.77 -2.69
CA SER A 250 22.68 17.78 -1.71
C SER A 250 22.13 18.12 -0.31
N LEU A 251 21.93 17.10 0.52
CA LEU A 251 21.46 17.30 1.90
C LEU A 251 22.45 18.15 2.71
N LYS A 252 23.76 18.06 2.41
CA LYS A 252 24.79 18.93 2.99
C LYS A 252 24.60 20.39 2.58
N GLU A 253 24.36 20.68 1.31
CA GLU A 253 24.06 22.04 0.84
C GLU A 253 22.80 22.61 1.49
N LEU A 254 21.77 21.78 1.66
CA LEU A 254 20.52 22.18 2.32
C LEU A 254 20.70 22.41 3.82
N SER A 255 21.60 21.66 4.46
CA SER A 255 21.99 21.89 5.86
C SER A 255 22.76 23.20 6.03
N VAL A 256 23.72 23.49 5.13
CA VAL A 256 24.46 24.76 5.11
C VAL A 256 23.53 25.95 4.83
N ALA A 257 22.55 25.78 3.93
CA ALA A 257 21.53 26.79 3.66
C ALA A 257 20.51 26.98 4.81
N GLY A 258 20.59 26.17 5.87
CA GLY A 258 19.69 26.23 7.02
C GLY A 258 18.27 25.74 6.73
N VAL A 259 18.08 24.96 5.67
CA VAL A 259 16.78 24.45 5.23
C VAL A 259 16.43 23.13 5.93
N LEU A 260 17.42 22.25 6.11
CA LEU A 260 17.23 20.93 6.72
C LEU A 260 18.51 20.48 7.42
N ARG A 261 18.50 20.45 8.75
CA ARG A 261 19.67 20.08 9.56
C ARG A 261 19.59 18.64 10.07
N GLU A 262 20.75 18.06 10.38
CA GLU A 262 20.80 16.78 11.08
C GLU A 262 20.14 16.89 12.46
N GLY A 263 19.34 15.89 12.83
CA GLY A 263 18.62 15.84 14.09
C GLY A 263 17.41 16.77 14.19
N GLU A 264 17.16 17.62 13.19
CA GLU A 264 15.98 18.49 13.12
C GLU A 264 14.72 17.66 12.83
N GLU A 265 13.63 18.04 13.49
CA GLU A 265 12.32 17.44 13.26
C GLU A 265 11.67 18.06 12.02
N ALA A 266 11.43 17.20 11.02
CA ALA A 266 10.73 17.54 9.81
C ALA A 266 9.32 16.94 9.86
N THR A 267 8.32 17.77 9.65
CA THR A 267 6.93 17.34 9.51
C THR A 267 6.67 16.96 8.06
N VAL A 268 6.16 15.75 7.84
CA VAL A 268 5.77 15.22 6.54
C VAL A 268 4.27 15.04 6.46
N THR A 269 3.72 15.47 5.32
CA THR A 269 2.31 15.33 4.98
C THR A 269 2.19 14.61 3.66
N ASP A 270 1.23 13.68 3.58
CA ASP A 270 0.97 12.89 2.37
C ASP A 270 -0.52 12.54 2.32
N PRO A 271 -1.15 12.40 1.13
CA PRO A 271 -2.51 11.90 1.01
C PRO A 271 -2.74 10.50 1.61
N THR A 272 -1.71 9.65 1.69
CA THR A 272 -1.82 8.30 2.30
C THR A 272 -1.81 8.34 3.82
N LEU A 273 -1.30 9.42 4.42
CA LEU A 273 -1.19 9.53 5.86
C LEU A 273 -2.45 10.18 6.46
N PRO A 274 -3.13 9.52 7.42
CA PRO A 274 -4.27 10.13 8.11
C PRO A 274 -3.84 11.30 9.02
N THR A 275 -2.56 11.33 9.42
CA THR A 275 -1.97 12.33 10.32
C THR A 275 -0.58 12.72 9.85
N LYS A 276 -0.09 13.88 10.29
CA LYS A 276 1.28 14.31 9.99
C LYS A 276 2.29 13.31 10.56
N LEU A 277 3.33 13.00 9.79
CA LEU A 277 4.45 12.17 10.21
C LEU A 277 5.59 13.07 10.67
N THR A 278 6.18 12.81 11.84
CA THR A 278 7.40 13.49 12.27
C THR A 278 8.60 12.62 11.88
N LEU A 279 9.46 13.17 11.00
CA LEU A 279 10.72 12.58 10.59
C LEU A 279 11.87 13.25 11.32
N ARG A 280 12.84 12.46 11.78
CA ARG A 280 14.13 12.94 12.25
C ARG A 280 15.23 12.42 11.33
N MET A 281 16.05 13.32 10.82
CA MET A 281 17.21 12.95 10.01
C MET A 281 18.39 12.58 10.88
N LYS A 282 18.99 11.41 10.67
CA LYS A 282 20.31 11.07 11.18
C LYS A 282 21.19 10.73 9.99
N TYR A 283 22.35 11.36 9.85
CA TYR A 283 23.24 11.00 8.75
C TYR A 283 24.08 9.81 9.16
N ARG A 284 24.33 8.91 8.22
CA ARG A 284 25.23 7.78 8.47
C ARG A 284 26.64 8.33 8.66
N GLN A 285 27.17 8.27 9.88
CA GLN A 285 28.59 8.54 10.12
C GLN A 285 29.40 7.40 9.45
N ILE A 286 30.28 7.78 8.54
CA ILE A 286 31.31 6.88 7.98
C ILE A 286 32.41 6.70 9.02
#